data_AF-A0A6A6LLD7-F1
#
_entry.id   AF-A0A6A6LLD7-F1
#
_cell.length_a   1.000
_cell.length_b   1.000
_cell.length_c   1.000
_cell.angle_alpha   90.00
_cell.angle_beta   90.00
_cell.angle_gamma   90.00
#
_symmetry.space_group_name_H-M   'P 1'
#
loop_
_entity.id
_entity.type
_entity.pdbx_description
1 polymer ?
#
loop_
_entity_poly.entity_id
_entity_poly.type
_entity_poly.pdbx_seq_one_letter_code
_entity_poly.pdbx_strand_id
1 'polypeptide(L)'
;MPECRSQNVSFEARKGFMSAEGQKFDQSYNLSLFDCQAECLNNCSCAAYAYTSVNQTVCELWGQEITFTKKHDETRVIYVLKGKKAKRWIWSAITFPVLVAILVACSVYYFMQRNRTAAENDAEQEILLRELEAAATDYSGTRTLNKVRRDWKKSHELHFFSFESIVSATDNFAAANELGKGGFGPVYKGELHGQQVAVKRLSRNSGQGLEEFKNELLLIAKLQHTNLVRLVGCCIQREEKILVYEFMPNKSLDSFLFDPTKKNLLDWKKRLHIIEGIAQGLLYLHKYSRLRIIHRDLKASNILLDAEMNPKISDFGMARIFGRNESEAETRRVVGTQGKTLDLFDSVFEGFFFFFFPGGKAKPLKQPKAEKKDYDETDTANIQKKKEEEKALKELRAKAAQKGTFGGSGLKKSGKK
;
A
#
# COMPACT_ATOMS: atom_id res chain seq x y z
N MET A 1 45.59 66.45 16.40
CA MET A 1 44.19 65.97 16.44
C MET A 1 43.99 65.18 17.72
N PRO A 2 42.87 65.39 18.44
CA PRO A 2 42.54 64.64 19.66
C PRO A 2 42.26 63.16 19.34
N GLU A 3 42.52 62.27 20.30
CA GLU A 3 42.37 60.80 20.17
C GLU A 3 40.97 60.34 19.75
N CYS A 4 39.95 61.16 20.03
CA CYS A 4 38.57 60.92 19.65
C CYS A 4 38.28 61.04 18.14
N ARG A 5 39.25 61.51 17.32
CA ARG A 5 39.10 61.71 15.87
C ARG A 5 39.93 60.70 15.09
N SER A 6 39.31 60.08 14.08
CA SER A 6 39.99 59.19 13.13
C SER A 6 40.89 59.98 12.17
N GLN A 7 41.99 59.37 11.71
CA GLN A 7 42.90 59.98 10.73
C GLN A 7 42.24 60.30 9.37
N ASN A 8 41.11 59.66 9.03
CA ASN A 8 40.38 59.85 7.77
C ASN A 8 39.04 60.59 7.96
N VAL A 9 39.02 61.63 8.79
CA VAL A 9 37.84 62.48 8.97
C VAL A 9 37.64 63.37 7.74
N SER A 10 36.43 63.33 7.18
CA SER A 10 36.01 64.24 6.10
C SER A 10 34.66 64.85 6.41
N PHE A 11 34.52 66.14 6.08
CA PHE A 11 33.27 66.86 6.14
C PHE A 11 32.61 66.90 4.76
N GLU A 12 31.29 66.83 4.73
CA GLU A 12 30.49 66.98 3.53
C GLU A 12 29.79 68.35 3.58
N ALA A 13 29.98 69.16 2.54
CA ALA A 13 29.24 70.41 2.37
C ALA A 13 27.78 70.12 2.02
N ARG A 14 26.86 70.62 2.83
CA ARG A 14 25.41 70.47 2.64
C ARG A 14 24.71 71.83 2.77
N LYS A 15 23.69 72.05 1.95
CA LYS A 15 22.84 73.26 2.01
C LYS A 15 21.55 72.95 2.76
N GLY A 16 21.24 73.76 3.77
CA GLY A 16 20.17 73.51 4.72
C GLY A 16 20.43 74.14 6.08
N PHE A 17 19.56 73.84 7.03
CA PHE A 17 19.59 74.38 8.38
C PHE A 17 19.77 73.26 9.42
N MET A 18 20.35 73.64 10.55
CA MET A 18 20.41 72.79 11.74
C MET A 18 19.17 73.01 12.59
N SER A 19 18.74 71.97 13.32
CA SER A 19 17.55 72.03 14.19
C SER A 19 17.68 72.97 15.39
N ALA A 20 18.90 73.39 15.73
CA ALA A 20 19.19 74.33 16.81
C ALA A 20 20.31 75.31 16.42
N GLU A 21 20.37 76.45 17.12
CA GLU A 21 21.45 77.42 16.95
C GLU A 21 22.81 76.81 17.34
N GLY A 22 23.83 77.07 16.53
CA GLY A 22 25.19 76.61 16.79
C GLY A 22 25.86 77.44 17.87
N GLN A 23 26.82 76.85 18.57
CA GLN A 23 27.70 77.60 19.47
C GLN A 23 28.57 78.55 18.63
N LYS A 24 28.45 79.85 18.91
CA LYS A 24 29.20 80.91 18.23
C LYS A 24 30.56 81.08 18.88
N PHE A 25 31.62 81.07 18.06
CA PHE A 25 33.00 81.27 18.49
C PHE A 25 33.59 82.47 17.75
N ASP A 26 34.04 83.47 18.52
CA ASP A 26 34.64 84.72 18.03
C ASP A 26 35.82 85.10 18.95
N GLN A 27 37.05 84.87 18.49
CA GLN A 27 38.26 85.20 19.25
C GLN A 27 39.27 86.04 18.48
N SER A 28 39.01 86.41 17.22
CA SER A 28 39.97 87.18 16.43
C SER A 28 39.30 87.90 15.27
N TYR A 29 39.72 89.12 14.98
CA TYR A 29 39.09 90.00 13.98
C TYR A 29 39.16 89.49 12.53
N ASN A 30 39.69 88.28 12.25
CA ASN A 30 39.79 87.68 10.91
C ASN A 30 39.78 86.13 10.94
N LEU A 31 38.68 85.47 11.35
CA LEU A 31 38.52 84.01 11.21
C LEU A 31 38.27 83.59 9.74
N SER A 32 38.87 82.49 9.31
CA SER A 32 38.63 81.84 8.00
C SER A 32 37.81 80.55 8.14
N LEU A 33 37.31 80.04 7.02
CA LEU A 33 36.62 78.74 6.97
C LEU A 33 37.49 77.58 7.50
N PHE A 34 38.80 77.64 7.25
CA PHE A 34 39.74 76.64 7.72
C PHE A 34 39.93 76.68 9.24
N ASP A 35 39.78 77.86 9.85
CA ASP A 35 39.86 78.01 11.31
C ASP A 35 38.64 77.39 11.99
N CYS A 36 37.43 77.59 11.44
CA CYS A 36 36.23 76.91 11.93
C CYS A 36 36.33 75.38 11.81
N GLN A 37 36.96 74.91 10.71
CA GLN A 37 37.21 73.49 10.52
C GLN A 37 38.19 72.93 11.56
N ALA A 38 39.29 73.64 11.81
CA ALA A 38 40.30 73.26 12.79
C ALA A 38 39.69 73.20 14.21
N GLU A 39 38.87 74.18 14.56
CA GLU A 39 38.19 74.23 15.87
C GLU A 39 37.23 73.06 16.03
N CYS A 40 36.42 72.77 15.01
CA CYS A 40 35.55 71.60 15.03
C CYS A 40 36.34 70.28 15.11
N LEU A 41 37.49 70.18 14.44
CA LEU A 41 38.35 69.00 14.51
C LEU A 41 38.98 68.81 15.90
N ASN A 42 39.27 69.90 16.61
CA ASN A 42 39.82 69.88 17.96
C ASN A 42 38.76 69.59 19.04
N ASN A 43 37.49 69.83 18.77
CA ASN A 43 36.39 69.50 19.68
C ASN A 43 35.75 68.14 19.33
N CYS A 44 35.92 67.12 20.19
CA CYS A 44 35.37 65.77 19.99
C CYS A 44 33.85 65.73 19.81
N SER A 45 33.15 66.68 20.44
CA SER A 45 31.69 66.75 20.41
C SER A 45 31.18 67.42 19.13
N CYS A 46 32.04 68.09 18.35
CA CYS A 46 31.62 68.76 17.12
C CYS A 46 31.25 67.75 16.03
N ALA A 47 30.06 67.90 15.45
CA ALA A 47 29.58 67.10 14.32
C ALA A 47 29.45 67.93 13.04
N ALA A 48 29.37 69.26 13.15
CA ALA A 48 29.31 70.14 11.99
C ALA A 48 29.76 71.56 12.33
N TYR A 49 30.15 72.31 11.29
CA TYR A 49 30.49 73.72 11.40
C TYR A 49 30.00 74.54 10.20
N ALA A 50 29.87 75.85 10.38
CA ALA A 50 29.58 76.80 9.31
C ALA A 50 30.27 78.14 9.56
N TYR A 51 30.52 78.85 8.48
CA TYR A 51 31.12 80.19 8.46
C TYR A 51 30.05 81.23 8.10
N THR A 52 29.94 82.30 8.87
CA THR A 52 28.98 83.40 8.62
C THR A 52 29.76 84.68 8.32
N SER A 53 29.49 85.32 7.17
CA SER A 53 30.30 86.45 6.66
C SER A 53 29.57 87.80 6.62
N VAL A 54 28.37 87.92 7.21
CA VAL A 54 27.47 89.02 6.83
C VAL A 54 27.70 90.30 7.63
N ASN A 55 28.32 90.28 8.82
CA ASN A 55 28.73 91.50 9.55
C ASN A 55 29.73 91.27 10.72
N GLN A 56 30.06 90.01 11.05
CA GLN A 56 31.05 89.60 12.05
C GLN A 56 31.65 88.24 11.63
N THR A 57 32.94 88.04 11.85
CA THR A 57 33.69 86.84 11.44
C THR A 57 33.49 85.70 12.43
N VAL A 58 32.31 85.07 12.46
CA VAL A 58 31.94 84.10 13.51
C VAL A 58 31.84 82.68 12.96
N CYS A 59 32.43 81.72 13.68
CA CYS A 59 32.22 80.29 13.45
C CYS A 59 31.00 79.80 14.25
N GLU A 60 30.12 79.04 13.62
CA GLU A 60 29.05 78.31 14.31
C GLU A 60 29.37 76.81 14.31
N LEU A 61 29.40 76.21 15.50
CA LEU A 61 29.70 74.79 15.72
C LEU A 61 28.49 74.05 16.28
N TRP A 62 28.24 72.83 15.81
CA TRP A 62 27.14 71.98 16.26
C TRP A 62 27.64 70.65 16.82
N GLY A 63 26.95 70.18 17.87
CA GLY A 63 27.20 68.89 18.51
C GLY A 63 26.62 67.69 17.76
N GLN A 64 26.93 66.48 18.23
CA GLN A 64 26.43 65.21 17.66
C GLN A 64 24.91 64.99 17.80
N GLU A 65 24.24 65.72 18.71
CA GLU A 65 22.81 65.57 18.99
C GLU A 65 21.89 66.39 18.06
N ILE A 66 22.46 67.11 17.08
CA ILE A 66 21.73 68.07 16.27
C ILE A 66 21.45 67.50 14.87
N THR A 67 20.21 67.63 14.41
CA THR A 67 19.75 67.09 13.13
C THR A 67 19.85 68.14 12.02
N PHE A 68 20.52 67.76 10.94
CA PHE A 68 20.61 68.58 9.73
C PHE A 68 19.38 68.35 8.84
N THR A 69 18.70 69.43 8.45
CA THR A 69 17.58 69.39 7.51
C THR A 69 18.01 70.00 6.18
N LYS A 70 17.93 69.22 5.09
CA LYS A 70 18.35 69.67 3.76
C LYS A 70 17.31 70.63 3.18
N LYS A 71 17.73 71.80 2.71
CA LYS A 71 16.88 72.76 1.98
C LYS A 71 17.65 73.31 0.78
N HIS A 72 17.07 73.17 -0.40
CA HIS A 72 17.77 73.45 -1.66
C HIS A 72 17.87 74.94 -2.01
N ASP A 73 16.93 75.77 -1.52
CA ASP A 73 16.89 77.21 -1.76
C ASP A 73 17.76 78.04 -0.80
N GLU A 74 18.46 77.38 0.13
CA GLU A 74 19.33 78.08 1.07
C GLU A 74 20.72 78.30 0.49
N THR A 75 21.23 79.52 0.67
CA THR A 75 22.58 79.93 0.26
C THR A 75 23.64 79.51 1.28
N ARG A 76 23.24 79.21 2.52
CA ARG A 76 24.13 78.82 3.61
C ARG A 76 24.62 77.38 3.44
N VAL A 77 25.94 77.19 3.52
CA VAL A 77 26.59 75.88 3.46
C VAL A 77 27.05 75.47 4.86
N ILE A 78 26.65 74.28 5.28
CA ILE A 78 27.03 73.67 6.56
C ILE A 78 27.86 72.42 6.26
N TYR A 79 28.99 72.28 6.94
CA TYR A 79 29.93 71.18 6.76
C TYR A 79 29.68 70.12 7.84
N VAL A 80 29.13 68.96 7.47
CA VAL A 80 28.71 67.90 8.40
C VAL A 80 29.65 66.69 8.32
N LEU A 81 29.99 66.08 9.46
CA LEU A 81 30.87 64.92 9.56
C LEU A 81 30.28 63.67 8.86
N LYS A 82 31.04 62.99 8.00
CA LYS A 82 30.59 61.74 7.35
C LYS A 82 30.64 60.53 8.31
N GLY A 83 29.49 59.93 8.61
CA GLY A 83 29.39 58.66 9.33
C GLY A 83 29.69 57.42 8.45
N LYS A 84 30.27 56.36 9.05
CA LYS A 84 30.52 55.08 8.35
C LYS A 84 29.18 54.35 8.08
N LYS A 85 28.80 54.15 6.82
CA LYS A 85 27.62 53.33 6.46
C LYS A 85 28.00 51.84 6.48
N ALA A 86 27.34 51.03 7.32
CA ALA A 86 27.50 49.57 7.30
C ALA A 86 26.99 48.98 5.98
N LYS A 87 27.81 48.15 5.32
CA LYS A 87 27.52 47.54 4.02
C LYS A 87 26.51 46.39 4.16
N ARG A 88 25.21 46.73 4.17
CA ARG A 88 24.08 45.78 4.26
C ARG A 88 24.08 44.66 3.19
N TRP A 89 24.69 44.89 2.02
CA TRP A 89 24.74 43.91 0.92
C TRP A 89 25.53 42.62 1.26
N ILE A 90 26.45 42.69 2.22
CA ILE A 90 27.26 41.54 2.63
C ILE A 90 26.39 40.44 3.25
N TRP A 91 25.39 40.84 4.05
CA TRP A 91 24.45 39.88 4.65
C TRP A 91 23.57 39.22 3.60
N SER A 92 23.09 39.98 2.61
CA SER A 92 22.29 39.43 1.49
C SER A 92 23.07 38.43 0.64
N ALA A 93 24.37 38.65 0.45
CA ALA A 93 25.24 37.75 -0.31
C ALA A 93 25.51 36.41 0.41
N ILE A 94 25.36 36.35 1.74
CA ILE A 94 25.59 35.13 2.54
C ILE A 94 24.29 34.37 2.78
N THR A 95 23.17 35.06 3.02
CA THR A 95 21.90 34.40 3.36
C THR A 95 21.29 33.64 2.18
N PHE A 96 21.43 34.17 0.96
CA PHE A 96 20.83 33.57 -0.22
C PHE A 96 21.46 32.21 -0.60
N PRO A 97 22.79 32.04 -0.67
CA PRO A 97 23.42 30.74 -0.91
C PRO A 97 23.08 29.68 0.14
N VAL A 98 22.99 30.07 1.41
CA VAL A 98 22.64 29.15 2.50
C VAL A 98 21.21 28.64 2.34
N LEU A 99 20.26 29.53 2.02
CA LEU A 99 18.87 29.13 1.77
C LEU A 99 18.77 28.15 0.59
N VAL A 100 19.48 28.43 -0.51
CA VAL A 100 19.50 27.55 -1.69
C VAL A 100 20.10 26.19 -1.35
N ALA A 101 21.21 26.15 -0.61
CA ALA A 101 21.83 24.90 -0.18
C ALA A 101 20.89 24.03 0.69
N ILE A 102 20.12 24.66 1.59
CA ILE A 102 19.11 23.97 2.41
C ILE A 102 18.01 23.37 1.52
N LEU A 103 17.48 24.14 0.56
CA LEU A 103 16.44 23.65 -0.35
C LEU A 103 16.92 22.46 -1.19
N VAL A 104 18.16 22.53 -1.69
CA VAL A 104 18.78 21.42 -2.43
C VAL A 104 18.93 20.20 -1.52
N ALA A 105 19.46 20.36 -0.30
CA ALA A 105 19.60 19.26 0.64
C ALA A 105 18.26 18.60 0.99
N CYS A 106 17.20 19.39 1.23
CA CYS A 106 15.85 18.88 1.47
C CYS A 106 15.30 18.13 0.25
N SER A 107 15.53 18.62 -0.97
CA SER A 107 15.10 17.94 -2.19
C SER A 107 15.81 16.60 -2.42
N VAL A 108 17.13 16.54 -2.16
CA VAL A 108 17.93 15.31 -2.24
C VAL A 108 17.48 14.31 -1.18
N TYR A 109 17.29 14.76 0.06
CA TYR A 109 16.77 13.93 1.14
C TYR A 109 15.40 13.34 0.79
N TYR A 110 14.47 14.16 0.28
CA TYR A 110 13.15 13.72 -0.17
C TYR A 110 13.26 12.67 -1.30
N PHE A 111 14.11 12.90 -2.29
CA PHE A 111 14.30 11.96 -3.41
C PHE A 111 14.91 10.63 -2.95
N MET A 112 15.93 10.68 -2.08
CA MET A 112 16.52 9.48 -1.47
C MET A 112 15.50 8.70 -0.64
N GLN A 113 14.68 9.40 0.15
CA GLN A 113 13.64 8.78 0.96
C GLN A 113 12.57 8.12 0.08
N ARG A 114 12.12 8.80 -0.97
CA ARG A 114 11.17 8.24 -1.94
C ARG A 114 11.72 6.96 -2.57
N ASN A 115 12.96 6.98 -3.06
CA ASN A 115 13.59 5.81 -3.67
C ASN A 115 13.75 4.66 -2.69
N ARG A 116 14.10 4.94 -1.43
CA ARG A 116 14.19 3.91 -0.39
C ARG A 116 12.84 3.25 -0.13
N THR A 117 11.76 4.02 0.00
CA THR A 117 10.41 3.46 0.22
C THR A 117 9.91 2.65 -0.98
N ALA A 118 10.25 3.06 -2.21
CA ALA A 118 9.92 2.29 -3.41
C ALA A 118 10.66 0.95 -3.41
N ALA A 119 11.96 0.95 -3.10
CA ALA A 119 12.77 -0.27 -3.00
C ALA A 119 12.29 -1.22 -1.90
N GLU A 120 11.88 -0.69 -0.74
CA GLU A 120 11.29 -1.48 0.35
C GLU A 120 9.96 -2.15 -0.08
N ASN A 121 9.07 -1.42 -0.76
CA ASN A 121 7.82 -1.96 -1.29
C ASN A 121 8.06 -3.05 -2.36
N ASP A 122 9.00 -2.82 -3.28
CA ASP A 122 9.35 -3.78 -4.33
C ASP A 122 9.95 -5.07 -3.73
N ALA A 123 10.79 -4.93 -2.70
CA ALA A 123 11.35 -6.08 -1.98
C ALA A 123 10.26 -6.87 -1.23
N GLU A 124 9.32 -6.19 -0.59
CA GLU A 124 8.19 -6.84 0.10
C GLU A 124 7.29 -7.61 -0.87
N GLN A 125 6.99 -7.01 -2.02
CA GLN A 125 6.28 -7.70 -3.10
C GLN A 125 7.05 -8.94 -3.57
N GLU A 126 8.37 -8.83 -3.76
CA GLU A 126 9.19 -9.96 -4.18
C GLU A 126 9.24 -11.09 -3.14
N ILE A 127 9.35 -10.78 -1.85
CA ILE A 127 9.33 -11.76 -0.77
C ILE A 127 8.00 -12.50 -0.74
N LEU A 128 6.88 -11.77 -0.75
CA LEU A 128 5.55 -12.39 -0.71
C LEU A 128 5.28 -13.22 -1.95
N LEU A 129 5.75 -12.77 -3.13
CA LEU A 129 5.71 -13.58 -4.36
C LEU A 129 6.52 -14.87 -4.22
N ARG A 130 7.73 -14.83 -3.64
CA ARG A 130 8.53 -16.04 -3.38
C ARG A 130 7.86 -16.98 -2.39
N GLU A 131 7.20 -16.46 -1.37
CA GLU A 131 6.42 -17.27 -0.42
C GLU A 131 5.22 -17.94 -1.10
N LEU A 132 4.52 -17.23 -1.99
CA LEU A 132 3.46 -17.79 -2.82
C LEU A 132 4.00 -18.86 -3.79
N GLU A 133 5.19 -18.64 -4.35
CA GLU A 133 5.89 -19.64 -5.18
C GLU A 133 6.19 -20.91 -4.38
N ALA A 134 6.76 -20.77 -3.19
CA ALA A 134 7.07 -21.90 -2.31
C ALA A 134 5.81 -22.67 -1.88
N ALA A 135 4.75 -21.95 -1.49
CA ALA A 135 3.47 -22.56 -1.15
C ALA A 135 2.85 -23.29 -2.35
N ALA A 136 2.98 -22.74 -3.56
CA ALA A 136 2.45 -23.38 -4.78
C ALA A 136 3.25 -24.62 -5.21
N THR A 137 4.56 -24.68 -4.94
CA THR A 137 5.38 -25.87 -5.26
C THR A 137 5.05 -27.09 -4.41
N ASP A 138 4.56 -26.88 -3.18
CA ASP A 138 4.17 -27.96 -2.28
C ASP A 138 2.92 -28.73 -2.79
N TYR A 139 2.07 -28.07 -3.57
CA TYR A 139 0.83 -28.65 -4.12
C TYR A 139 0.97 -29.27 -5.52
N SER A 140 2.09 -29.10 -6.20
CA SER A 140 2.31 -29.65 -7.54
C SER A 140 3.79 -29.88 -7.79
N GLY A 141 4.23 -31.14 -7.76
CA GLY A 141 5.55 -31.55 -8.23
C GLY A 141 5.72 -31.33 -9.73
N THR A 142 5.96 -30.09 -10.17
CA THR A 142 6.54 -29.76 -11.49
C THR A 142 7.22 -28.39 -11.48
N ARG A 143 8.33 -28.30 -12.23
CA ARG A 143 9.20 -27.12 -12.50
C ARG A 143 8.49 -25.92 -13.16
N THR A 144 7.42 -25.38 -12.56
CA THR A 144 6.51 -24.47 -13.29
C THR A 144 6.21 -23.17 -12.53
N LEU A 145 7.19 -22.47 -11.95
CA LEU A 145 6.98 -21.10 -11.43
C LEU A 145 7.93 -20.03 -11.98
N ASN A 146 9.12 -20.37 -12.48
CA ASN A 146 9.86 -19.47 -13.38
C ASN A 146 9.09 -19.13 -14.68
N LYS A 147 8.07 -19.94 -14.99
CA LYS A 147 7.05 -19.66 -16.01
C LYS A 147 5.89 -18.82 -15.44
N VAL A 148 5.43 -19.08 -14.22
CA VAL A 148 4.34 -18.33 -13.55
C VAL A 148 4.75 -16.90 -13.18
N ARG A 149 5.98 -16.62 -12.75
CA ARG A 149 6.46 -15.23 -12.57
C ARG A 149 6.44 -14.45 -13.89
N ARG A 150 6.79 -15.11 -15.00
CA ARG A 150 6.73 -14.53 -16.36
C ARG A 150 5.29 -14.47 -16.90
N ASP A 151 4.45 -15.46 -16.58
CA ASP A 151 3.03 -15.51 -16.90
C ASP A 151 2.20 -14.60 -16.00
N TRP A 152 2.59 -14.24 -14.78
CA TRP A 152 1.88 -13.29 -13.91
C TRP A 152 2.15 -11.85 -14.32
N LYS A 153 3.35 -11.57 -14.85
CA LYS A 153 3.65 -10.31 -15.55
C LYS A 153 3.12 -10.28 -17.00
N LYS A 154 2.78 -11.42 -17.61
CA LYS A 154 2.24 -11.51 -18.98
C LYS A 154 0.73 -11.83 -19.04
N SER A 155 0.11 -12.37 -17.99
CA SER A 155 -1.32 -12.65 -17.92
C SER A 155 -1.99 -11.33 -17.64
N HIS A 156 -2.71 -10.83 -18.62
CA HIS A 156 -3.28 -9.48 -18.65
C HIS A 156 -4.44 -9.27 -17.63
N GLU A 157 -4.50 -10.02 -16.52
CA GLU A 157 -5.71 -10.09 -15.69
C GLU A 157 -5.54 -9.71 -14.21
N LEU A 158 -4.32 -9.73 -13.65
CA LEU A 158 -4.09 -9.30 -12.27
C LEU A 158 -3.21 -8.06 -12.22
N HIS A 159 -3.80 -6.97 -11.73
CA HIS A 159 -3.13 -5.68 -11.62
C HIS A 159 -2.59 -5.46 -10.19
N PHE A 160 -1.35 -4.97 -10.09
CA PHE A 160 -0.82 -4.43 -8.84
C PHE A 160 -1.13 -2.94 -8.80
N PHE A 161 -1.96 -2.55 -7.83
CA PHE A 161 -2.33 -1.14 -7.63
C PHE A 161 -1.46 -0.52 -6.55
N SER A 162 -1.18 0.78 -6.69
CA SER A 162 -0.55 1.54 -5.62
C SER A 162 -1.56 1.83 -4.51
N PHE A 163 -1.09 1.98 -3.28
CA PHE A 163 -1.97 2.35 -2.17
C PHE A 163 -2.63 3.70 -2.41
N GLU A 164 -1.91 4.66 -3.00
CA GLU A 164 -2.43 5.98 -3.38
C GLU A 164 -3.60 5.89 -4.38
N SER A 165 -3.48 5.02 -5.39
CA SER A 165 -4.57 4.78 -6.34
C SER A 165 -5.80 4.20 -5.66
N ILE A 166 -5.64 3.27 -4.70
CA ILE A 166 -6.77 2.71 -3.94
C ILE A 166 -7.41 3.75 -3.02
N VAL A 167 -6.60 4.55 -2.33
CA VAL A 167 -7.07 5.66 -1.48
C VAL A 167 -7.89 6.64 -2.30
N SER A 168 -7.38 7.06 -3.47
CA SER A 168 -8.15 7.94 -4.36
C SER A 168 -9.43 7.27 -4.87
N ALA A 169 -9.37 5.99 -5.25
CA ALA A 169 -10.52 5.28 -5.80
C ALA A 169 -11.65 5.06 -4.79
N THR A 170 -11.34 5.04 -3.50
CA THR A 170 -12.29 4.78 -2.41
C THR A 170 -12.68 6.05 -1.64
N ASP A 171 -12.26 7.22 -2.12
CA ASP A 171 -12.40 8.50 -1.41
C ASP A 171 -11.86 8.42 0.02
N ASN A 172 -10.58 8.04 0.14
CA ASN A 172 -9.88 7.84 1.40
C ASN A 172 -10.59 6.85 2.34
N PHE A 173 -11.10 5.75 1.80
CA PHE A 173 -11.89 4.75 2.53
C PHE A 173 -13.09 5.36 3.28
N ALA A 174 -13.78 6.32 2.66
CA ALA A 174 -14.94 6.98 3.25
C ALA A 174 -16.00 5.95 3.70
N ALA A 175 -16.61 6.20 4.86
CA ALA A 175 -17.67 5.34 5.40
C ALA A 175 -18.88 5.22 4.45
N ALA A 176 -19.14 6.25 3.64
CA ALA A 176 -20.19 6.23 2.61
C ALA A 176 -19.94 5.18 1.51
N ASN A 177 -18.68 4.80 1.30
CA ASN A 177 -18.28 3.77 0.35
C ASN A 177 -18.20 2.37 0.99
N GLU A 178 -18.44 2.22 2.29
CA GLU A 178 -18.39 0.90 2.93
C GLU A 178 -19.55 0.01 2.45
N LEU A 179 -19.21 -1.14 1.87
CA LEU A 179 -20.16 -2.16 1.41
C LEU A 179 -20.54 -3.13 2.53
N GLY A 180 -19.62 -3.34 3.48
CA GLY A 180 -19.80 -4.16 4.66
C GLY A 180 -18.49 -4.48 5.35
N LYS A 181 -18.59 -5.05 6.55
CA LYS A 181 -17.45 -5.44 7.38
C LYS A 181 -17.61 -6.88 7.86
N GLY A 182 -16.70 -7.75 7.42
CA GLY A 182 -16.64 -9.15 7.86
C GLY A 182 -15.54 -9.39 8.89
N GLY A 183 -15.33 -10.66 9.26
CA GLY A 183 -14.21 -11.07 10.12
C GLY A 183 -12.83 -10.76 9.52
N PHE A 184 -12.78 -10.50 8.21
CA PHE A 184 -11.57 -10.29 7.43
C PHE A 184 -11.25 -8.82 7.18
N GLY A 185 -12.09 -7.91 7.66
CA GLY A 185 -11.94 -6.47 7.49
C GLY A 185 -13.08 -5.82 6.69
N PRO A 186 -13.04 -4.49 6.55
CA PRO A 186 -14.00 -3.73 5.77
C PRO A 186 -13.81 -3.90 4.26
N VAL A 187 -14.91 -3.85 3.53
CA VAL A 187 -14.97 -3.83 2.07
C VAL A 187 -15.56 -2.51 1.62
N TYR A 188 -14.88 -1.82 0.71
CA TYR A 188 -15.29 -0.52 0.17
C TYR A 188 -15.63 -0.62 -1.30
N LYS A 189 -16.57 0.21 -1.76
CA LYS A 189 -16.78 0.51 -3.16
C LYS A 189 -15.69 1.47 -3.61
N GLY A 190 -15.16 1.26 -4.81
CA GLY A 190 -14.28 2.24 -5.44
C GLY A 190 -14.40 2.24 -6.96
N GLU A 191 -13.67 3.14 -7.59
CA GLU A 191 -13.58 3.24 -9.05
C GLU A 191 -12.10 3.29 -9.47
N LEU A 192 -11.65 2.26 -10.20
CA LEU A 192 -10.29 2.16 -10.71
C LEU A 192 -10.34 2.05 -12.23
N HIS A 193 -9.63 2.94 -12.93
CA HIS A 193 -9.58 2.99 -14.39
C HIS A 193 -10.97 3.01 -15.06
N GLY A 194 -11.96 3.69 -14.45
CA GLY A 194 -13.34 3.75 -14.95
C GLY A 194 -14.18 2.50 -14.69
N GLN A 195 -13.65 1.51 -13.96
CA GLN A 195 -14.36 0.30 -13.56
C GLN A 195 -14.72 0.37 -12.07
N GLN A 196 -16.00 0.08 -11.74
CA GLN A 196 -16.41 -0.11 -10.35
C GLN A 196 -15.80 -1.39 -9.77
N VAL A 197 -15.23 -1.26 -8.58
CA VAL A 197 -14.53 -2.35 -7.87
C VAL A 197 -14.99 -2.45 -6.42
N ALA A 198 -14.80 -3.63 -5.84
CA ALA A 198 -14.90 -3.86 -4.40
C ALA A 198 -13.48 -4.05 -3.81
N VAL A 199 -13.13 -3.20 -2.86
CA VAL A 199 -11.81 -3.12 -2.22
C VAL A 199 -11.89 -3.72 -0.82
N LYS A 200 -11.42 -4.96 -0.67
CA LYS A 200 -11.35 -5.67 0.62
C LYS A 200 -10.01 -5.35 1.28
N ARG A 201 -10.06 -4.50 2.32
CA ARG A 201 -8.87 -4.11 3.10
C ARG A 201 -8.73 -5.05 4.28
N LEU A 202 -7.67 -5.85 4.29
CA LEU A 202 -7.49 -6.85 5.33
C LEU A 202 -6.98 -6.23 6.63
N SER A 203 -7.38 -6.83 7.75
CA SER A 203 -7.00 -6.34 9.08
C SER A 203 -5.49 -6.44 9.31
N ARG A 204 -4.89 -5.37 9.83
CA ARG A 204 -3.44 -5.27 10.13
C ARG A 204 -2.98 -6.19 11.28
N ASN A 205 -3.90 -6.63 12.14
CA ASN A 205 -3.57 -7.18 13.48
C ASN A 205 -3.81 -8.68 13.65
N SER A 206 -4.08 -9.45 12.60
CA SER A 206 -4.28 -10.90 12.72
C SER A 206 -3.27 -11.67 11.87
N GLY A 207 -2.49 -12.57 12.49
CA GLY A 207 -1.66 -13.53 11.75
C GLY A 207 -2.48 -14.40 10.80
N GLN A 208 -3.77 -14.59 11.13
CA GLN A 208 -4.76 -15.26 10.28
C GLN A 208 -5.08 -14.47 8.99
N GLY A 209 -5.14 -13.13 9.03
CA GLY A 209 -5.45 -12.31 7.86
C GLY A 209 -4.38 -12.39 6.77
N LEU A 210 -3.11 -12.58 7.13
CA LEU A 210 -2.02 -12.77 6.16
C LEU A 210 -2.08 -14.14 5.48
N GLU A 211 -2.37 -15.21 6.21
CA GLU A 211 -2.56 -16.55 5.63
C GLU A 211 -3.76 -16.57 4.68
N GLU A 212 -4.86 -15.94 5.07
CA GLU A 212 -6.07 -15.83 4.24
C GLU A 212 -5.83 -14.98 3.00
N PHE A 213 -5.09 -13.85 3.13
CA PHE A 213 -4.65 -13.07 1.98
C PHE A 213 -3.87 -13.93 0.98
N LYS A 214 -2.88 -14.68 1.47
CA LYS A 214 -2.05 -15.55 0.64
C LYS A 214 -2.89 -16.65 -0.01
N ASN A 215 -3.79 -17.29 0.73
CA ASN A 215 -4.69 -18.31 0.19
C ASN A 215 -5.58 -17.74 -0.91
N GLU A 216 -6.23 -16.61 -0.64
CA GLU A 216 -7.18 -15.99 -1.55
C GLU A 216 -6.48 -15.49 -2.82
N LEU A 217 -5.30 -14.87 -2.68
CA LEU A 217 -4.47 -14.44 -3.80
C LEU A 217 -3.94 -15.62 -4.62
N LEU A 218 -3.48 -16.71 -3.98
CA LEU A 218 -2.94 -17.89 -4.67
C LEU A 218 -4.01 -18.69 -5.43
N LEU A 219 -5.22 -18.73 -4.87
CA LEU A 219 -6.36 -19.47 -5.42
C LEU A 219 -7.04 -18.67 -6.52
N ILE A 220 -7.55 -17.47 -6.24
CA ILE A 220 -8.38 -16.72 -7.19
C ILE A 220 -7.57 -16.29 -8.41
N ALA A 221 -6.25 -16.08 -8.29
CA ALA A 221 -5.38 -15.79 -9.43
C ALA A 221 -5.41 -16.84 -10.54
N LYS A 222 -5.86 -18.07 -10.24
CA LYS A 222 -5.91 -19.19 -11.18
C LYS A 222 -7.35 -19.61 -11.53
N LEU A 223 -8.34 -18.97 -10.93
CA LEU A 223 -9.74 -19.33 -11.07
C LEU A 223 -10.44 -18.31 -11.94
N GLN A 224 -10.93 -18.79 -13.08
CA GLN A 224 -11.73 -18.01 -14.01
C GLN A 224 -12.98 -18.83 -14.33
N HIS A 225 -14.12 -18.34 -13.86
CA HIS A 225 -15.41 -18.97 -14.11
C HIS A 225 -16.50 -17.92 -13.93
N THR A 226 -17.58 -18.03 -14.70
CA THR A 226 -18.72 -17.09 -14.68
C THR A 226 -19.39 -17.00 -13.31
N ASN A 227 -19.44 -18.12 -12.58
CA ASN A 227 -20.01 -18.20 -11.23
C ASN A 227 -19.00 -18.07 -10.08
N LEU A 228 -17.82 -17.50 -10.33
CA LEU A 228 -16.85 -17.15 -9.29
C LEU A 228 -16.55 -15.65 -9.37
N VAL A 229 -16.41 -14.99 -8.23
CA VAL A 229 -16.06 -13.57 -8.20
C VAL A 229 -14.61 -13.39 -8.67
N ARG A 230 -14.42 -12.53 -9.66
CA ARG A 230 -13.12 -12.26 -10.25
C ARG A 230 -12.31 -11.29 -9.40
N LEU A 231 -11.09 -11.70 -9.05
CA LEU A 231 -10.07 -10.79 -8.53
C LEU A 231 -9.51 -9.96 -9.70
N VAL A 232 -9.60 -8.65 -9.59
CA VAL A 232 -9.06 -7.68 -10.56
C VAL A 232 -7.58 -7.40 -10.26
N GLY A 233 -7.21 -7.41 -8.97
CA GLY A 233 -5.86 -7.10 -8.58
C GLY A 233 -5.66 -7.04 -7.08
N CYS A 234 -4.50 -6.57 -6.66
CA CYS A 234 -4.17 -6.39 -5.25
C CYS A 234 -3.25 -5.19 -5.04
N CYS A 235 -3.18 -4.72 -3.80
CA CYS A 235 -2.15 -3.79 -3.34
C CYS A 235 -1.42 -4.44 -2.16
N ILE A 236 -0.10 -4.46 -2.28
CA ILE A 236 0.84 -4.91 -1.27
C ILE A 236 1.86 -3.79 -1.16
N GLN A 237 1.66 -2.90 -0.19
CA GLN A 237 2.59 -1.80 0.09
C GLN A 237 2.63 -1.57 1.59
N ARG A 238 3.81 -1.69 2.20
CA ARG A 238 3.97 -1.62 3.65
C ARG A 238 3.06 -2.68 4.32
N GLU A 239 2.45 -2.32 5.43
CA GLU A 239 1.49 -3.15 6.17
C GLU A 239 0.10 -3.27 5.49
N GLU A 240 -0.12 -2.66 4.33
CA GLU A 240 -1.41 -2.71 3.65
C GLU A 240 -1.48 -3.91 2.71
N LYS A 241 -2.39 -4.84 3.02
CA LYS A 241 -2.75 -5.98 2.17
C LYS A 241 -4.21 -5.81 1.74
N ILE A 242 -4.40 -5.54 0.45
CA ILE A 242 -5.71 -5.17 -0.11
C ILE A 242 -5.98 -6.02 -1.34
N LEU A 243 -7.19 -6.59 -1.41
CA LEU A 243 -7.69 -7.33 -2.57
C LEU A 243 -8.74 -6.50 -3.28
N VAL A 244 -8.67 -6.46 -4.62
CA VAL A 244 -9.56 -5.68 -5.47
C VAL A 244 -10.35 -6.65 -6.34
N TYR A 245 -11.67 -6.66 -6.19
CA TYR A 245 -12.60 -7.51 -6.93
C TYR A 245 -13.47 -6.69 -7.88
N GLU A 246 -14.12 -7.39 -8.81
CA GLU A 246 -15.25 -6.82 -9.52
C GLU A 246 -16.35 -6.41 -8.53
N PHE A 247 -17.01 -5.28 -8.80
CA PHE A 247 -18.12 -4.82 -7.98
C PHE A 247 -19.39 -5.61 -8.29
N MET A 248 -20.07 -6.07 -7.23
CA MET A 248 -21.30 -6.86 -7.31
C MET A 248 -22.49 -5.99 -6.87
N PRO A 249 -23.27 -5.40 -7.80
CA PRO A 249 -24.27 -4.38 -7.49
C PRO A 249 -25.44 -4.89 -6.66
N ASN A 250 -25.83 -6.15 -6.83
CA ASN A 250 -26.92 -6.76 -6.07
C ASN A 250 -26.47 -7.32 -4.72
N LYS A 251 -25.21 -7.12 -4.30
CA LYS A 251 -24.68 -7.59 -3.00
C LYS A 251 -24.84 -9.12 -2.83
N SER A 252 -24.96 -9.57 -1.60
CA SER A 252 -25.01 -10.98 -1.22
C SER A 252 -26.43 -11.56 -1.23
N LEU A 253 -26.53 -12.87 -1.49
CA LEU A 253 -27.78 -13.62 -1.57
C LEU A 253 -28.55 -13.64 -0.24
N ASP A 254 -27.85 -13.65 0.89
CA ASP A 254 -28.47 -13.57 2.23
C ASP A 254 -29.37 -12.33 2.38
N SER A 255 -28.99 -11.21 1.77
CA SER A 255 -29.77 -9.97 1.77
C SER A 255 -31.11 -10.11 1.05
N PHE A 256 -31.25 -11.05 0.12
CA PHE A 256 -32.53 -11.34 -0.52
C PHE A 256 -33.28 -12.46 0.18
N LEU A 257 -32.59 -13.38 0.86
CA LEU A 257 -33.24 -14.50 1.54
C LEU A 257 -33.87 -14.08 2.87
N PHE A 258 -33.21 -13.18 3.60
CA PHE A 258 -33.58 -12.82 4.97
C PHE A 258 -34.23 -11.45 5.11
N ASP A 259 -34.03 -10.53 4.18
CA ASP A 259 -34.73 -9.24 4.18
C ASP A 259 -36.18 -9.44 3.72
N PRO A 260 -37.18 -9.19 4.57
CA PRO A 260 -38.59 -9.38 4.22
C PRO A 260 -39.02 -8.56 3.00
N THR A 261 -38.38 -7.40 2.78
CA THR A 261 -38.72 -6.50 1.67
C THR A 261 -38.18 -7.00 0.33
N LYS A 262 -37.02 -7.67 0.33
CA LYS A 262 -36.34 -8.16 -0.87
C LYS A 262 -36.68 -9.61 -1.21
N LYS A 263 -37.21 -10.37 -0.25
CA LYS A 263 -37.57 -11.78 -0.43
C LYS A 263 -38.46 -12.06 -1.63
N ASN A 264 -39.37 -11.14 -1.93
CA ASN A 264 -40.29 -11.24 -3.05
C ASN A 264 -39.63 -11.04 -4.42
N LEU A 265 -38.40 -10.50 -4.47
CA LEU A 265 -37.63 -10.33 -5.71
C LEU A 265 -37.03 -11.65 -6.22
N LEU A 266 -36.91 -12.65 -5.33
CA LEU A 266 -36.46 -14.01 -5.63
C LEU A 266 -37.64 -14.96 -5.86
N ASP A 267 -38.20 -14.89 -7.05
CA ASP A 267 -39.15 -15.90 -7.55
C ASP A 267 -38.49 -17.28 -7.70
N TRP A 268 -39.32 -18.31 -7.85
CA TRP A 268 -38.85 -19.70 -7.94
C TRP A 268 -37.87 -19.93 -9.10
N LYS A 269 -38.07 -19.25 -10.23
CA LYS A 269 -37.23 -19.39 -11.41
C LYS A 269 -35.83 -18.83 -11.16
N LYS A 270 -35.73 -17.64 -10.55
CA LYS A 270 -34.44 -17.05 -10.14
C LYS A 270 -33.72 -17.88 -9.10
N ARG A 271 -34.46 -18.46 -8.15
CA ARG A 271 -33.89 -19.38 -7.15
C ARG A 271 -33.23 -20.59 -7.82
N LEU A 272 -33.93 -21.23 -8.76
CA LEU A 272 -33.37 -22.35 -9.51
C LEU A 272 -32.13 -21.94 -10.31
N HIS A 273 -32.18 -20.80 -10.99
CA HIS A 273 -31.03 -20.24 -11.72
C HIS A 273 -29.81 -20.01 -10.80
N ILE A 274 -30.05 -19.46 -9.61
CA ILE A 274 -29.01 -19.25 -8.60
C ILE A 274 -28.44 -20.59 -8.11
N ILE A 275 -29.28 -21.59 -7.84
CA ILE A 275 -28.82 -22.91 -7.40
C ILE A 275 -27.95 -23.57 -8.48
N GLU A 276 -28.40 -23.51 -9.73
CA GLU A 276 -27.67 -24.05 -10.87
C GLU A 276 -26.30 -23.39 -11.02
N GLY A 277 -26.24 -22.05 -11.00
CA GLY A 277 -24.97 -21.33 -11.10
C GLY A 277 -24.02 -21.63 -9.95
N ILE A 278 -24.51 -21.78 -8.71
CA ILE A 278 -23.65 -22.18 -7.58
C ILE A 278 -23.12 -23.61 -7.79
N ALA A 279 -23.96 -24.54 -8.23
CA ALA A 279 -23.55 -25.91 -8.52
C ALA A 279 -22.49 -25.96 -9.63
N GLN A 280 -22.63 -25.15 -10.69
CA GLN A 280 -21.64 -25.01 -11.75
C GLN A 280 -20.30 -24.47 -11.21
N GLY A 281 -20.32 -23.43 -10.38
CA GLY A 281 -19.12 -22.89 -9.73
C GLY A 281 -18.40 -23.91 -8.84
N LEU A 282 -19.14 -24.67 -8.03
CA LEU A 282 -18.56 -25.73 -7.19
C LEU A 282 -18.02 -26.91 -8.01
N LEU A 283 -18.75 -27.31 -9.06
CA LEU A 283 -18.31 -28.36 -9.96
C LEU A 283 -17.00 -27.98 -10.64
N TYR A 284 -16.88 -26.71 -11.07
CA TYR A 284 -15.64 -26.17 -11.59
C TYR A 284 -14.50 -26.31 -10.57
N LEU A 285 -14.68 -25.82 -9.33
CA LEU A 285 -13.65 -25.89 -8.27
C LEU A 285 -13.23 -27.33 -7.92
N HIS A 286 -14.14 -28.29 -8.00
CA HIS A 286 -13.88 -29.66 -7.59
C HIS A 286 -13.31 -30.55 -8.69
N LYS A 287 -13.72 -30.34 -9.94
CA LYS A 287 -13.45 -31.28 -11.04
C LYS A 287 -12.71 -30.67 -12.21
N TYR A 288 -13.03 -29.43 -12.58
CA TYR A 288 -12.55 -28.83 -13.83
C TYR A 288 -11.40 -27.83 -13.65
N SER A 289 -11.18 -27.32 -12.46
CA SER A 289 -9.98 -26.57 -12.14
C SER A 289 -8.75 -27.48 -12.21
N ARG A 290 -7.58 -26.86 -12.48
CA ARG A 290 -6.30 -27.58 -12.55
C ARG A 290 -5.98 -28.30 -11.24
N LEU A 291 -6.41 -27.73 -10.13
CA LEU A 291 -6.25 -28.25 -8.77
C LEU A 291 -7.64 -28.43 -8.15
N ARG A 292 -7.87 -29.49 -7.37
CA ARG A 292 -9.13 -29.66 -6.65
C ARG A 292 -9.15 -28.67 -5.48
N ILE A 293 -10.14 -27.78 -5.45
CA ILE A 293 -10.23 -26.70 -4.48
C ILE A 293 -11.50 -26.85 -3.66
N ILE A 294 -11.39 -26.95 -2.34
CA ILE A 294 -12.53 -27.01 -1.43
C ILE A 294 -12.70 -25.65 -0.77
N HIS A 295 -13.87 -25.01 -0.94
CA HIS A 295 -14.13 -23.65 -0.45
C HIS A 295 -14.10 -23.50 1.07
N ARG A 296 -14.68 -24.48 1.80
CA ARG A 296 -14.82 -24.55 3.27
C ARG A 296 -15.64 -23.46 3.98
N ASP A 297 -15.95 -22.33 3.34
CA ASP A 297 -16.88 -21.31 3.89
C ASP A 297 -18.04 -20.98 2.93
N LEU A 298 -18.69 -22.00 2.37
CA LEU A 298 -19.82 -21.75 1.48
C LEU A 298 -21.09 -21.43 2.29
N LYS A 299 -21.61 -20.21 2.15
CA LYS A 299 -22.81 -19.70 2.81
C LYS A 299 -23.47 -18.61 1.98
N ALA A 300 -24.73 -18.29 2.27
CA ALA A 300 -25.49 -17.29 1.50
C ALA A 300 -24.84 -15.89 1.48
N SER A 301 -24.13 -15.48 2.53
CA SER A 301 -23.40 -14.21 2.55
C SER A 301 -22.19 -14.18 1.61
N ASN A 302 -21.69 -15.36 1.22
CA ASN A 302 -20.53 -15.52 0.34
C ASN A 302 -20.95 -15.82 -1.12
N ILE A 303 -22.25 -15.80 -1.42
CA ILE A 303 -22.79 -15.81 -2.77
C ILE A 303 -23.18 -14.38 -3.14
N LEU A 304 -22.42 -13.75 -4.03
CA LEU A 304 -22.72 -12.41 -4.53
C LEU A 304 -23.52 -12.49 -5.82
N LEU A 305 -24.28 -11.43 -6.12
CA LEU A 305 -25.15 -11.34 -7.29
C LEU A 305 -24.72 -10.18 -8.19
N ASP A 306 -24.50 -10.47 -9.47
CA ASP A 306 -24.18 -9.45 -10.48
C ASP A 306 -25.43 -8.65 -10.88
N ALA A 307 -25.32 -7.73 -11.84
CA ALA A 307 -26.43 -6.88 -12.28
C ALA A 307 -27.63 -7.69 -12.81
N GLU A 308 -27.35 -8.84 -13.43
CA GLU A 308 -28.33 -9.75 -14.02
C GLU A 308 -28.85 -10.82 -13.04
N MET A 309 -28.48 -10.75 -11.76
CA MET A 309 -28.84 -11.72 -10.71
C MET A 309 -28.20 -13.12 -10.90
N ASN A 310 -27.07 -13.21 -11.60
CA ASN A 310 -26.29 -14.43 -11.64
C ASN A 310 -25.47 -14.59 -10.35
N PRO A 311 -25.37 -15.82 -9.81
CA PRO A 311 -24.60 -16.08 -8.60
C PRO A 311 -23.10 -16.15 -8.90
N LYS A 312 -22.31 -15.55 -8.01
CA LYS A 312 -20.86 -15.70 -7.97
C LYS A 312 -20.38 -16.05 -6.57
N ILE A 313 -19.64 -17.15 -6.45
CA ILE A 313 -19.04 -17.58 -5.20
C ILE A 313 -17.84 -16.67 -4.88
N SER A 314 -17.76 -16.22 -3.63
CA SER A 314 -16.74 -15.29 -3.12
C SER A 314 -16.13 -15.79 -1.80
N ASP A 315 -15.07 -15.12 -1.36
CA ASP A 315 -14.40 -15.32 -0.07
C ASP A 315 -13.66 -16.67 0.07
N PHE A 316 -12.55 -16.77 -0.66
CA PHE A 316 -11.70 -17.97 -0.71
C PHE A 316 -10.60 -17.98 0.36
N GLY A 317 -10.64 -17.07 1.35
CA GLY A 317 -9.62 -16.99 2.41
C GLY A 317 -9.46 -18.30 3.18
N MET A 318 -10.55 -19.06 3.31
CA MET A 318 -10.55 -20.39 3.91
C MET A 318 -10.42 -21.54 2.92
N ALA A 319 -10.28 -21.34 1.61
CA ALA A 319 -10.25 -22.47 0.69
C ALA A 319 -8.95 -23.30 0.80
N ARG A 320 -9.02 -24.58 0.39
CA ARG A 320 -7.88 -25.53 0.42
C ARG A 320 -7.67 -26.15 -0.95
N ILE A 321 -6.40 -26.34 -1.29
CA ILE A 321 -5.96 -27.09 -2.46
C ILE A 321 -5.73 -28.55 -2.07
N PHE A 322 -6.17 -29.47 -2.90
CA PHE A 322 -5.88 -30.90 -2.80
C PHE A 322 -5.22 -31.38 -4.09
N GLY A 323 -4.19 -32.22 -3.95
CA GLY A 323 -3.63 -32.95 -5.09
C GLY A 323 -4.70 -33.86 -5.71
N ARG A 324 -4.66 -34.08 -7.04
CA ARG A 324 -5.63 -34.96 -7.74
C ARG A 324 -5.68 -36.40 -7.19
N ASN A 325 -4.63 -36.84 -6.51
CA ASN A 325 -4.49 -38.19 -5.94
C ASN A 325 -4.59 -38.24 -4.40
N GLU A 326 -4.85 -37.11 -3.74
CA GLU A 326 -4.98 -37.05 -2.29
C GLU A 326 -6.48 -37.07 -1.93
N SER A 327 -6.92 -38.14 -1.28
CA SER A 327 -8.30 -38.27 -0.78
C SER A 327 -8.50 -37.60 0.57
N GLU A 328 -7.43 -37.46 1.36
CA GLU A 328 -7.44 -36.94 2.73
C GLU A 328 -6.18 -36.09 2.97
N ALA A 329 -6.35 -34.90 3.52
CA ALA A 329 -5.26 -34.08 4.05
C ALA A 329 -5.56 -33.83 5.53
N GLU A 330 -4.68 -34.30 6.43
CA GLU A 330 -4.80 -34.01 7.86
C GLU A 330 -4.67 -32.51 8.11
N THR A 331 -5.73 -31.89 8.63
CA THR A 331 -5.70 -30.49 9.03
C THR A 331 -5.44 -30.36 10.53
N ARG A 332 -4.38 -29.65 10.94
CA ARG A 332 -4.11 -29.32 12.35
C ARG A 332 -5.11 -28.35 13.00
N ARG A 333 -6.02 -27.73 12.22
CA ARG A 333 -6.95 -26.69 12.70
C ARG A 333 -8.33 -26.84 12.05
N VAL A 334 -9.36 -27.03 12.89
CA VAL A 334 -10.78 -26.94 12.48
C VAL A 334 -11.11 -25.46 12.24
N VAL A 335 -11.55 -25.13 11.03
CA VAL A 335 -11.92 -23.76 10.63
C VAL A 335 -13.24 -23.81 9.84
N GLY A 336 -14.15 -22.88 10.11
CA GLY A 336 -15.54 -22.87 9.64
C GLY A 336 -16.43 -22.06 10.57
N THR A 337 -17.52 -21.48 10.06
CA THR A 337 -18.53 -20.84 10.91
C THR A 337 -19.22 -21.94 11.75
N GLN A 338 -19.34 -21.76 13.08
CA GLN A 338 -19.90 -22.79 13.96
C GLN A 338 -21.39 -23.06 13.66
N GLY A 339 -21.62 -24.17 12.97
CA GLY A 339 -22.92 -24.75 12.68
C GLY A 339 -22.75 -26.06 11.92
N LYS A 340 -22.85 -27.19 12.64
CA LYS A 340 -22.88 -28.58 12.15
C LYS A 340 -21.78 -28.99 11.13
N THR A 341 -20.72 -29.58 11.66
CA THR A 341 -19.76 -30.39 10.88
C THR A 341 -20.50 -31.62 10.31
N LEU A 342 -20.79 -31.62 9.01
CA LEU A 342 -21.27 -32.78 8.26
C LEU A 342 -20.57 -32.80 6.89
N ASP A 343 -20.26 -34.01 6.43
CA ASP A 343 -19.47 -34.27 5.23
C ASP A 343 -19.89 -33.42 4.02
N LEU A 344 -18.88 -33.02 3.24
CA LEU A 344 -18.89 -32.04 2.15
C LEU A 344 -19.87 -32.30 1.00
N PHE A 345 -20.55 -33.44 0.99
CA PHE A 345 -21.59 -33.78 0.01
C PHE A 345 -23.01 -33.54 0.55
N ASP A 346 -23.24 -33.75 1.85
CA ASP A 346 -24.54 -33.53 2.49
C ASP A 346 -24.77 -32.06 2.85
N SER A 347 -23.73 -31.31 3.24
CA SER A 347 -23.87 -29.91 3.65
C SER A 347 -24.34 -28.96 2.53
N VAL A 348 -23.93 -29.21 1.28
CA VAL A 348 -24.40 -28.42 0.14
C VAL A 348 -25.85 -28.74 -0.17
N PHE A 349 -26.30 -29.99 -0.06
CA PHE A 349 -27.69 -30.35 -0.40
C PHE A 349 -28.67 -30.17 0.77
N GLU A 350 -28.39 -30.66 1.98
CA GLU A 350 -29.26 -30.52 3.15
C GLU A 350 -29.41 -29.05 3.58
N GLY A 351 -28.33 -28.26 3.52
CA GLY A 351 -28.36 -26.83 3.78
C GLY A 351 -29.09 -26.03 2.70
N PHE A 352 -28.86 -26.33 1.42
CA PHE A 352 -29.57 -25.69 0.30
C PHE A 352 -31.07 -26.00 0.28
N PHE A 353 -31.44 -27.25 0.57
CA PHE A 353 -32.83 -27.69 0.50
C PHE A 353 -33.68 -27.00 1.58
N PHE A 354 -33.14 -26.84 2.80
CA PHE A 354 -33.85 -26.16 3.88
C PHE A 354 -33.95 -24.64 3.69
N PHE A 355 -32.95 -24.03 3.05
CA PHE A 355 -32.90 -22.57 2.86
C PHE A 355 -33.78 -22.06 1.72
N PHE A 356 -33.87 -22.79 0.60
CA PHE A 356 -34.61 -22.33 -0.58
C PHE A 356 -36.07 -22.81 -0.64
N PHE A 357 -36.45 -23.84 0.13
CA PHE A 357 -37.80 -24.40 0.18
C PHE A 357 -38.43 -24.31 1.58
N PRO A 358 -38.97 -23.15 2.00
CA PRO A 358 -39.70 -23.05 3.26
C PRO A 358 -41.07 -23.72 3.10
N GLY A 359 -41.17 -25.00 3.45
CA GLY A 359 -42.44 -25.76 3.42
C GLY A 359 -42.31 -27.26 3.14
N GLY A 360 -41.14 -27.72 2.69
CA GLY A 360 -40.88 -29.15 2.55
C GLY A 360 -40.57 -29.77 3.91
N LYS A 361 -41.53 -30.49 4.51
CA LYS A 361 -41.19 -31.46 5.56
C LYS A 361 -40.33 -32.55 4.91
N ALA A 362 -39.01 -32.39 4.94
CA ALA A 362 -38.12 -33.52 4.80
C ALA A 362 -38.42 -34.43 6.01
N LYS A 363 -39.20 -35.50 5.77
CA LYS A 363 -39.17 -36.63 6.70
C LYS A 363 -37.70 -37.06 6.72
N PRO A 364 -37.04 -37.13 7.89
CA PRO A 364 -35.72 -37.73 7.92
C PRO A 364 -35.87 -39.10 7.29
N LEU A 365 -35.08 -39.37 6.25
CA LEU A 365 -34.83 -40.74 5.83
C LEU A 365 -34.36 -41.42 7.10
N LYS A 366 -35.25 -42.22 7.71
CA LYS A 366 -34.84 -43.15 8.75
C LYS A 366 -33.64 -43.87 8.15
N GLN A 367 -32.50 -43.81 8.85
CA GLN A 367 -31.42 -44.76 8.61
C GLN A 367 -32.09 -46.11 8.35
N PRO A 368 -31.78 -46.82 7.25
CA PRO A 368 -32.27 -48.16 7.11
C PRO A 368 -31.81 -48.88 8.37
N LYS A 369 -32.77 -49.25 9.24
CA LYS A 369 -32.50 -50.23 10.27
C LYS A 369 -31.83 -51.37 9.54
N ALA A 370 -30.72 -51.84 10.09
CA ALA A 370 -30.02 -53.02 9.62
C ALA A 370 -31.02 -54.18 9.50
N GLU A 371 -31.60 -54.31 8.32
CA GLU A 371 -32.27 -55.51 7.90
C GLU A 371 -31.10 -56.40 7.49
N LYS A 372 -30.83 -57.41 8.32
CA LYS A 372 -29.94 -58.51 7.95
C LYS A 372 -30.47 -59.08 6.64
N LYS A 373 -29.88 -58.65 5.53
CA LYS A 373 -29.94 -59.39 4.28
C LYS A 373 -28.83 -60.42 4.39
N ASP A 374 -29.23 -61.68 4.44
CA ASP A 374 -28.36 -62.83 4.25
C ASP A 374 -27.50 -62.57 3.01
N TYR A 375 -26.22 -62.34 3.25
CA TYR A 375 -25.22 -62.24 2.20
C TYR A 375 -24.76 -63.66 1.90
N ASP A 376 -25.00 -64.06 0.66
CA ASP A 376 -24.65 -65.35 0.06
C ASP A 376 -23.17 -65.69 0.34
N GLU A 377 -22.91 -66.89 0.88
CA GLU A 377 -21.60 -67.44 1.28
C GLU A 377 -20.59 -67.58 0.13
N THR A 378 -20.97 -67.22 -1.09
CA THR A 378 -20.18 -67.37 -2.31
C THR A 378 -19.21 -66.21 -2.58
N ASP A 379 -19.44 -65.02 -2.02
CA ASP A 379 -18.57 -63.85 -2.27
C ASP A 379 -17.35 -63.76 -1.33
N THR A 380 -17.47 -64.26 -0.10
CA THR A 380 -16.35 -64.31 0.85
C THR A 380 -15.26 -65.30 0.42
N ALA A 381 -15.65 -66.43 -0.18
CA ALA A 381 -14.70 -67.40 -0.74
C ALA A 381 -13.91 -66.81 -1.93
N ASN A 382 -14.54 -66.00 -2.78
CA ASN A 382 -13.89 -65.37 -3.91
C ASN A 382 -12.93 -64.24 -3.50
N ILE A 383 -13.27 -63.46 -2.46
CA ILE A 383 -12.39 -62.43 -1.91
C ILE A 383 -11.16 -63.06 -1.22
N GLN A 384 -11.35 -64.18 -0.52
CA GLN A 384 -10.26 -64.89 0.15
C GLN A 384 -9.30 -65.52 -0.88
N LYS A 385 -9.85 -66.17 -1.92
CA LYS A 385 -9.07 -66.74 -3.03
C LYS A 385 -8.26 -65.68 -3.77
N LYS A 386 -8.84 -64.50 -4.01
CA LYS A 386 -8.15 -63.38 -4.66
C LYS A 386 -7.02 -62.80 -3.80
N LYS A 387 -7.18 -62.76 -2.47
CA LYS A 387 -6.10 -62.38 -1.53
C LYS A 387 -4.97 -63.40 -1.48
N GLU A 388 -5.27 -64.69 -1.57
CA GLU A 388 -4.25 -65.75 -1.62
C GLU A 388 -3.46 -65.73 -2.94
N GLU A 389 -4.14 -65.51 -4.08
CA GLU A 389 -3.49 -65.33 -5.39
C GLU A 389 -2.56 -64.11 -5.41
N GLU A 390 -2.97 -62.99 -4.80
CA GLU A 390 -2.14 -61.77 -4.72
C GLU A 390 -0.91 -61.95 -3.81
N LYS A 391 -1.05 -62.75 -2.74
CA LYS A 391 0.06 -63.13 -1.86
C LYS A 391 1.05 -64.06 -2.57
N ALA A 392 0.57 -65.06 -3.29
CA ALA A 392 1.40 -65.96 -4.08
C ALA A 392 2.19 -65.21 -5.18
N LEU A 393 1.56 -64.22 -5.84
CA LEU A 393 2.21 -63.39 -6.86
C LEU A 393 3.32 -62.50 -6.28
N LYS A 394 3.13 -61.98 -5.06
CA LYS A 394 4.18 -61.22 -4.35
C LYS A 394 5.37 -62.10 -3.96
N GLU A 395 5.14 -63.32 -3.50
CA GLU A 395 6.21 -64.27 -3.17
C GLU A 395 6.98 -64.74 -4.42
N LEU A 396 6.29 -64.95 -5.55
CA LEU A 396 6.92 -65.27 -6.84
C LEU A 396 7.82 -64.14 -7.34
N ARG A 397 7.38 -62.88 -7.21
CA ARG A 397 8.20 -61.70 -7.56
C ARG A 397 9.42 -61.55 -6.65
N ALA A 398 9.28 -61.82 -5.34
CA ALA A 398 10.40 -61.81 -4.41
C ALA A 398 11.43 -62.91 -4.70
N LYS A 399 10.98 -64.12 -5.06
CA LYS A 399 11.86 -65.23 -5.48
C LYS A 399 12.56 -64.97 -6.82
N ALA A 400 11.89 -64.29 -7.76
CA ALA A 400 12.51 -63.87 -9.02
C ALA A 400 13.59 -62.80 -8.80
N ALA A 401 13.37 -61.86 -7.87
CA ALA A 401 14.36 -60.84 -7.51
C ALA A 401 15.63 -61.44 -6.87
N GLN A 402 15.51 -62.51 -6.07
CA GLN A 402 16.66 -63.20 -5.48
C GLN A 402 17.44 -64.08 -6.48
N LYS A 403 16.81 -64.55 -7.57
CA LYS A 403 17.50 -65.32 -8.63
C LYS A 403 18.15 -64.45 -9.71
N GLY A 404 17.84 -63.15 -9.77
CA GLY A 404 18.44 -62.19 -10.72
C GLY A 404 19.81 -61.65 -10.31
N THR A 405 20.29 -61.97 -9.11
CA THR A 405 21.57 -61.48 -8.56
C THR A 405 22.55 -62.61 -8.27
N PHE A 406 22.78 -63.53 -9.21
CA PHE A 406 23.97 -64.39 -9.22
C PHE A 406 24.24 -64.88 -10.65
N GLY A 407 25.11 -64.18 -11.37
CA GLY A 407 25.46 -64.51 -12.76
C GLY A 407 26.37 -63.47 -13.40
N GLY A 408 27.38 -62.98 -12.67
CA GLY A 408 28.31 -61.97 -13.14
C GLY A 408 29.74 -62.32 -12.74
N SER A 409 30.29 -63.39 -13.32
CA SER A 409 31.74 -63.62 -13.26
C SER A 409 32.20 -64.56 -14.37
N GLY A 410 32.96 -63.99 -15.32
CA GLY A 410 33.98 -64.71 -16.09
C GLY A 410 33.61 -65.10 -17.51
N LEU A 411 34.11 -64.36 -18.50
CA LEU A 411 34.87 -64.96 -19.60
C LEU A 411 35.70 -63.91 -20.35
N LYS A 412 37.01 -64.13 -20.31
CA LYS A 412 38.08 -63.46 -21.05
C LYS A 412 38.07 -63.91 -22.52
N LYS A 413 38.43 -62.96 -23.40
CA LYS A 413 39.32 -63.01 -24.58
C LYS A 413 39.12 -64.06 -25.70
N SER A 414 39.50 -63.60 -26.91
CA SER A 414 39.80 -64.30 -28.19
C SER A 414 38.62 -64.42 -29.16
N GLY A 415 38.66 -63.99 -30.43
CA GLY A 415 39.69 -63.42 -31.29
C GLY A 415 39.28 -63.54 -32.78
N LYS A 416 39.89 -62.72 -33.66
CA LYS A 416 39.92 -62.77 -35.15
C LYS A 416 38.57 -62.50 -35.87
N LYS A 417 38.46 -61.70 -36.93
CA LYS A 417 39.39 -61.29 -38.00
C LYS A 417 39.40 -59.78 -38.20
#